data_AF-A0A960G9X5-F1
#
_entry.id   AF-A0A960G9X5-F1
#
_cell.length_a   1.000
_cell.length_b   1.000
_cell.length_c   1.000
_cell.angle_alpha   90.00
_cell.angle_beta   90.00
_cell.angle_gamma   90.00
#
_symmetry.space_group_name_H-M   'P 1'
#
loop_
_entity.id
_entity.type
_entity.pdbx_description
1 polymer ?
#
loop_
_entity_poly.entity_id
_entity_poly.type
_entity_poly.pdbx_seq_one_letter_code
_entity_poly.pdbx_strand_id
1 'polypeptide(L)'
;DWPAGGTDPFDPGDDGALWFYWAHERPSLAFRKRELDLHDDLPNAIPPGRTTLELLVRTAILDRGRVVADWTDGQDPLGSHALILPGERYLHLGTGSPVRFALDVAGELSRRVAAPVLLARVEWTRDWA
;
A
#
# COMPACT_ATOMS: atom_id res chain seq x y z
N ASP A 1 1.70 3.19 15.62
CA ASP A 1 0.92 2.05 16.11
C ASP A 1 -0.55 2.26 15.82
N TRP A 2 -1.14 1.40 14.99
CA TRP A 2 -2.59 1.34 14.81
C TRP A 2 -3.20 0.68 16.06
N PRO A 3 -4.35 1.15 16.58
CA PRO A 3 -4.88 0.65 17.85
C PRO A 3 -5.15 -0.87 17.79
N ALA A 4 -4.72 -1.58 18.83
CA ALA A 4 -4.96 -3.01 18.97
C ALA A 4 -6.48 -3.29 19.00
N GLY A 5 -6.96 -4.16 18.12
CA GLY A 5 -8.39 -4.48 17.96
C GLY A 5 -9.15 -3.57 16.99
N GLY A 6 -8.48 -2.60 16.34
CA GLY A 6 -9.07 -1.86 15.22
C GLY A 6 -9.17 -2.71 13.96
N THR A 7 -10.21 -2.48 13.15
CA THR A 7 -10.36 -3.12 11.84
C THR A 7 -9.16 -2.78 10.95
N ASP A 8 -8.73 -3.75 10.15
CA ASP A 8 -7.66 -3.56 9.18
C ASP A 8 -8.14 -2.55 8.13
N PRO A 9 -7.57 -1.33 8.08
CA PRO A 9 -8.01 -0.31 7.12
C PRO A 9 -7.64 -0.69 5.68
N PHE A 10 -7.11 -1.89 5.43
CA PHE A 10 -6.74 -2.39 4.13
C PHE A 10 -7.44 -3.70 3.76
N ASP A 11 -8.37 -4.19 4.59
CA ASP A 11 -9.13 -5.42 4.28
C ASP A 11 -10.09 -5.18 3.10
N PRO A 12 -9.92 -5.84 1.93
CA PRO A 12 -10.78 -5.63 0.76
C PRO A 12 -12.26 -5.99 1.03
N GLY A 13 -12.54 -6.81 2.05
CA GLY A 13 -13.87 -7.15 2.52
C GLY A 13 -14.50 -6.12 3.46
N ASP A 14 -13.71 -5.16 3.98
CA ASP A 14 -14.19 -4.07 4.81
C ASP A 14 -14.53 -2.83 3.95
N ASP A 15 -15.70 -2.24 4.20
CA ASP A 15 -16.10 -0.95 3.60
C ASP A 15 -15.27 0.23 4.14
N GLY A 16 -14.55 0.02 5.24
CA GLY A 16 -13.53 0.92 5.79
C GLY A 16 -12.17 0.88 5.08
N ALA A 17 -11.97 -0.01 4.11
CA ALA A 17 -10.71 -0.15 3.39
C ALA A 17 -10.29 1.14 2.68
N LEU A 18 -9.03 1.50 2.84
CA LEU A 18 -8.38 2.67 2.29
C LEU A 18 -7.74 2.32 0.95
N TRP A 19 -8.16 3.07 -0.06
CA TRP A 19 -7.64 3.09 -1.41
C TRP A 19 -6.64 4.22 -1.54
N PHE A 20 -5.48 3.93 -2.15
CA PHE A 20 -4.45 4.94 -2.39
C PHE A 20 -4.50 5.39 -3.83
N TYR A 21 -4.47 6.71 -3.97
CA TYR A 21 -4.44 7.37 -5.26
C TYR A 21 -3.00 7.69 -5.66
N TRP A 22 -2.61 7.29 -6.87
CA TRP A 22 -1.30 7.60 -7.45
C TRP A 22 -1.44 8.56 -8.64
N ALA A 23 -0.78 9.71 -8.53
CA ALA A 23 -0.53 10.61 -9.65
C ALA A 23 0.98 10.75 -9.85
N HIS A 24 1.46 10.60 -11.10
CA HIS A 24 2.88 10.81 -11.41
C HIS A 24 3.84 10.03 -10.49
N GLU A 25 3.53 8.76 -10.18
CA GLU A 25 4.33 7.89 -9.29
C GLU A 25 4.43 8.40 -7.83
N ARG A 26 3.51 9.28 -7.41
CA ARG A 26 3.39 9.76 -6.04
C ARG A 26 1.99 9.49 -5.50
N PRO A 27 1.86 8.89 -4.32
CA PRO A 27 0.57 8.78 -3.68
C PRO A 27 0.17 10.17 -3.22
N SER A 28 -1.00 10.62 -3.66
CA SER A 28 -1.44 11.99 -3.37
C SER A 28 -2.53 12.02 -2.31
N LEU A 29 -3.39 10.99 -2.22
CA LEU A 29 -4.54 10.93 -1.30
C LEU A 29 -4.94 9.48 -0.95
N ALA A 30 -5.58 9.28 0.21
CA ALA A 30 -6.17 8.01 0.64
C ALA A 30 -7.68 8.17 0.88
N PHE A 31 -8.51 7.26 0.36
CA PHE A 31 -9.97 7.33 0.44
C PHE A 31 -10.56 6.02 0.95
N ARG A 32 -11.67 6.05 1.71
CA ARG A 32 -12.41 4.81 1.99
C ARG A 32 -13.15 4.36 0.74
N LYS A 33 -13.35 3.04 0.61
CA LYS A 33 -14.10 2.44 -0.51
C LYS A 33 -15.46 3.12 -0.76
N ARG A 34 -16.24 3.35 0.29
CA ARG A 34 -17.55 4.03 0.21
C ARG A 34 -17.48 5.49 -0.24
N GLU A 35 -16.33 6.14 -0.04
CA GLU A 35 -16.11 7.54 -0.40
C GLU A 35 -15.77 7.70 -1.89
N LEU A 36 -15.29 6.64 -2.54
CA LEU A 36 -14.96 6.64 -3.97
C LEU A 36 -16.16 7.01 -4.86
N ASP A 37 -17.36 6.56 -4.49
CA ASP A 37 -18.60 6.78 -5.26
C ASP A 37 -19.44 7.97 -4.73
N LEU A 38 -19.04 8.56 -3.59
CA LEU A 38 -19.81 9.62 -2.92
C LEU A 38 -19.30 11.04 -3.19
N HIS A 39 -18.11 11.17 -3.78
CA HIS A 39 -17.53 12.47 -4.05
C HIS A 39 -17.64 12.80 -5.54
N ASP A 40 -18.64 13.60 -5.90
CA ASP A 40 -18.72 14.29 -7.20
C ASP A 40 -17.48 15.17 -7.47
N ASP A 41 -16.71 15.47 -6.42
CA ASP A 41 -15.48 16.25 -6.46
C ASP A 41 -14.23 15.40 -6.72
N LEU A 42 -14.30 14.07 -6.73
CA LEU A 42 -13.14 13.22 -7.03
C LEU A 42 -12.53 13.58 -8.40
N PRO A 43 -13.31 13.73 -9.50
CA PRO A 43 -12.80 14.19 -10.79
C PRO A 43 -12.15 15.59 -10.78
N ASN A 44 -12.48 16.45 -9.80
CA ASN A 44 -11.90 17.78 -9.64
C ASN A 44 -10.63 17.76 -8.77
N ALA A 45 -10.60 16.89 -7.75
CA ALA A 45 -9.43 16.66 -6.90
C ALA A 45 -8.33 15.88 -7.62
N ILE A 46 -8.73 15.09 -8.63
CA ILE A 46 -7.89 14.17 -9.38
C ILE A 46 -7.95 14.56 -10.86
N PRO A 47 -6.93 15.25 -11.39
CA PRO A 47 -6.87 15.57 -12.80
C PRO A 47 -6.87 14.27 -13.65
N PRO A 48 -7.73 14.14 -14.67
CA PRO A 48 -7.72 12.99 -15.58
C PRO A 48 -6.37 12.91 -16.33
N GLY A 49 -5.78 11.70 -16.45
CA GLY A 49 -4.42 11.53 -17.00
C GLY A 49 -3.69 10.24 -16.58
N ARG A 50 -2.35 10.27 -16.49
CA ARG A 50 -1.47 9.14 -16.07
C ARG A 50 -1.62 8.85 -14.58
N THR A 51 -2.79 8.34 -14.22
CA THR A 51 -3.26 8.36 -12.86
C THR A 51 -3.94 7.03 -12.55
N THR A 52 -3.53 6.39 -11.47
CA THR A 52 -3.91 5.02 -11.16
C THR A 52 -4.39 4.92 -9.71
N LEU A 53 -5.54 4.28 -9.52
CA LEU A 53 -6.04 3.90 -8.19
C LEU A 53 -5.55 2.52 -7.83
N GLU A 54 -4.96 2.38 -6.66
CA GLU A 54 -4.47 1.10 -6.14
C GLU A 54 -5.12 0.76 -4.80
N LEU A 55 -5.56 -0.50 -4.69
CA LEU A 55 -5.88 -1.08 -3.39
C LEU A 55 -4.65 -1.79 -2.84
N LEU A 56 -4.16 -1.32 -1.70
CA LEU A 56 -3.03 -1.90 -1.00
C LEU A 56 -3.54 -2.75 0.17
N VAL A 57 -3.07 -3.98 0.27
CA VAL A 57 -3.31 -4.89 1.39
C VAL A 57 -2.02 -5.06 2.17
N ARG A 58 -2.02 -4.80 3.48
CA ARG A 58 -0.81 -4.96 4.29
C ARG A 58 -0.29 -6.40 4.21
N THR A 59 1.03 -6.52 4.30
CA THR A 59 1.70 -7.82 4.17
C THR A 59 2.71 -8.03 5.28
N ALA A 60 3.53 -7.02 5.61
CA ALA A 60 4.47 -7.11 6.72
C ALA A 60 4.88 -5.72 7.21
N ILE A 61 5.35 -5.63 8.46
CA ILE A 61 6.11 -4.47 8.95
C ILE A 61 7.53 -4.93 9.22
N LEU A 62 8.50 -4.16 8.72
CA LEU A 62 9.91 -4.37 8.98
C LEU A 62 10.48 -3.18 9.74
N ASP A 63 11.21 -3.44 10.82
CA ASP A 63 11.96 -2.43 11.57
C ASP A 63 13.43 -2.85 11.72
N ARG A 64 14.34 -1.93 11.39
CA ARG A 64 15.79 -2.15 11.33
C ARG A 64 16.17 -3.45 10.60
N GLY A 65 15.42 -3.77 9.53
CA GLY A 65 15.63 -4.96 8.71
C GLY A 65 15.16 -6.28 9.29
N ARG A 66 14.34 -6.26 10.33
CA ARG A 66 13.70 -7.46 10.90
C ARG A 66 12.19 -7.37 10.69
N VAL A 67 11.57 -8.49 10.35
CA VAL A 67 10.11 -8.60 10.33
C VAL A 67 9.60 -8.53 11.77
N VAL A 68 8.78 -7.53 12.06
CA VAL A 68 8.16 -7.32 13.38
C VAL A 68 6.67 -7.69 13.38
N ALA A 69 6.05 -7.73 12.20
CA ALA A 69 4.72 -8.28 11.98
C ALA A 69 4.63 -8.84 10.56
N ASP A 70 3.95 -9.97 10.40
CA ASP A 70 3.84 -10.71 9.14
C ASP A 70 2.40 -11.22 8.98
N TRP A 71 1.79 -10.93 7.83
CA TRP A 71 0.45 -11.36 7.42
C TRP A 71 0.50 -12.09 6.06
N THR A 72 1.67 -12.55 5.62
CA THR A 72 1.79 -13.34 4.38
C THR A 72 1.16 -14.72 4.50
N ASP A 73 0.89 -15.19 5.72
CA ASP A 73 0.45 -16.55 6.03
C ASP A 73 1.34 -17.63 5.39
N GLY A 74 2.63 -17.32 5.22
CA GLY A 74 3.60 -18.20 4.55
C GLY A 74 3.35 -18.39 3.04
N GLN A 75 2.43 -17.64 2.45
CA GLN A 75 2.23 -17.63 1.01
C GLN A 75 3.32 -16.80 0.34
N ASP A 76 3.76 -17.25 -0.84
CA ASP A 76 4.70 -16.51 -1.70
C ASP A 76 4.03 -16.13 -3.03
N PRO A 77 2.95 -15.32 -2.99
CA PRO A 77 2.25 -14.92 -4.19
C PRO A 77 3.15 -14.03 -5.04
N LEU A 78 3.14 -14.25 -6.35
CA LEU A 78 3.67 -13.28 -7.29
C LEU A 78 2.72 -12.09 -7.35
N GLY A 79 3.27 -10.87 -7.29
CA GLY A 79 2.44 -9.67 -7.33
C GLY A 79 3.25 -8.40 -7.40
N SER A 80 2.52 -7.30 -7.54
CA SER A 80 3.04 -5.96 -7.28
C SER A 80 3.01 -5.70 -5.78
N HIS A 81 4.03 -5.01 -5.29
CA HIS A 81 4.13 -4.67 -3.87
C HIS A 81 4.51 -3.20 -3.70
N ALA A 82 4.02 -2.56 -2.66
CA ALA A 82 4.38 -1.21 -2.27
C ALA A 82 5.11 -1.22 -0.94
N LEU A 83 6.20 -0.45 -0.86
CA LEU A 83 6.92 -0.15 0.38
C LEU A 83 6.49 1.23 0.87
N ILE A 84 6.06 1.31 2.12
CA ILE A 84 5.48 2.52 2.72
C ILE A 84 6.35 2.91 3.92
N LEU A 85 6.94 4.11 3.87
CA LEU A 85 7.73 4.68 4.96
C LEU A 85 6.88 5.67 5.80
N PRO A 86 7.21 5.86 7.09
CA PRO A 86 6.69 6.96 7.90
C PRO A 86 6.91 8.30 7.22
N GLY A 87 5.89 9.17 7.24
CA GLY A 87 5.92 10.46 6.55
C GLY A 87 5.57 10.37 5.05
N GLU A 88 4.76 9.38 4.67
CA GLU A 88 4.08 9.28 3.37
C GLU A 88 5.01 9.16 2.15
N ARG A 89 6.14 8.45 2.30
CA ARG A 89 6.99 8.09 1.16
C ARG A 89 6.76 6.64 0.76
N TYR A 90 6.58 6.41 -0.53
CA TYR A 90 6.18 5.12 -1.06
C TYR A 90 7.09 4.73 -2.22
N LEU A 91 7.39 3.45 -2.33
CA LEU A 91 8.17 2.87 -3.43
C LEU A 91 7.44 1.65 -3.95
N HIS A 92 7.07 1.67 -5.23
CA HIS A 92 6.45 0.53 -5.88
C HIS A 92 7.52 -0.47 -6.34
N LEU A 93 7.36 -1.72 -5.97
CA LEU A 93 8.14 -2.85 -6.45
C LEU A 93 7.38 -3.48 -7.62
N GLY A 94 8.05 -3.57 -8.76
CA GLY A 94 7.45 -3.99 -10.02
C GLY A 94 6.66 -5.30 -9.95
N THR A 95 5.76 -5.46 -10.93
CA THR A 95 4.86 -6.60 -11.10
C THR A 95 5.60 -7.94 -11.15
N GLY A 96 5.01 -8.98 -10.56
CA GLY A 96 5.50 -10.37 -10.69
C GLY A 96 6.67 -10.72 -9.78
N SER A 97 6.93 -9.90 -8.76
CA SER A 97 7.94 -10.21 -7.74
C SER A 97 7.33 -11.13 -6.68
N PRO A 98 8.06 -12.18 -6.22
CA PRO A 98 7.62 -12.99 -5.08
C PRO A 98 7.70 -12.17 -3.79
N VAL A 99 6.85 -12.47 -2.80
CA VAL A 99 6.77 -11.71 -1.54
C VAL A 99 8.10 -11.74 -0.79
N ARG A 100 8.84 -12.85 -0.87
CA ARG A 100 10.17 -12.96 -0.23
C ARG A 100 11.16 -11.91 -0.74
N PHE A 101 11.11 -11.60 -2.03
CA PHE A 101 11.94 -10.55 -2.61
C PHE A 101 11.50 -9.18 -2.07
N ALA A 102 10.20 -8.93 -1.97
CA ALA A 102 9.68 -7.69 -1.43
C ALA A 102 10.04 -7.50 0.06
N LEU A 103 10.02 -8.58 0.85
CA LEU A 103 10.50 -8.61 2.24
C LEU A 103 11.99 -8.27 2.34
N ASP A 104 12.84 -8.85 1.48
CA ASP A 104 14.28 -8.56 1.45
C ASP A 104 14.55 -7.08 1.15
N VAL A 105 13.87 -6.52 0.14
CA VAL A 105 14.00 -5.11 -0.24
C VAL A 105 13.48 -4.20 0.87
N ALA A 106 12.33 -4.51 1.46
CA ALA A 106 11.76 -3.76 2.58
C ALA A 106 12.72 -3.75 3.80
N GLY A 107 13.36 -4.89 4.06
CA GLY A 107 14.28 -5.05 5.18
C GLY A 107 15.56 -4.24 4.98
N GLU A 108 16.10 -4.26 3.77
CA GLU A 108 17.25 -3.44 3.39
C GLU A 108 16.92 -1.94 3.48
N LEU A 109 15.76 -1.53 2.98
CA LEU A 109 15.30 -0.16 3.08
C LEU A 109 15.17 0.29 4.53
N SER A 110 14.48 -0.50 5.36
CA SER A 110 14.30 -0.21 6.79
C SER A 110 15.64 -0.03 7.53
N ARG A 111 16.67 -0.85 7.23
CA ARG A 111 18.02 -0.64 7.76
C ARG A 111 18.61 0.70 7.34
N ARG A 112 18.55 1.03 6.05
CA ARG A 112 19.15 2.24 5.48
C ARG A 112 18.53 3.52 6.03
N VAL A 113 17.22 3.54 6.19
CA VAL A 113 16.49 4.72 6.67
C VAL A 113 16.35 4.78 8.19
N ALA A 114 16.76 3.73 8.90
CA ALA A 114 16.60 3.57 10.35
C ALA A 114 15.16 3.83 10.83
N ALA A 115 14.19 3.36 10.05
CA ALA A 115 12.76 3.55 10.32
C ALA A 115 11.95 2.30 9.92
N PRO A 116 10.74 2.14 10.49
CA PRO A 116 9.82 1.10 10.06
C PRO A 116 9.46 1.23 8.57
N VAL A 117 9.22 0.12 7.89
CA VAL A 117 8.69 0.04 6.53
C VAL A 117 7.50 -0.90 6.55
N LEU A 118 6.34 -0.42 6.12
CA LEU A 118 5.17 -1.24 5.84
C LEU A 118 5.28 -1.77 4.40
N LEU A 119 5.29 -3.09 4.26
CA LEU A 119 5.13 -3.78 2.99
C LEU A 119 3.64 -4.04 2.78
N ALA A 120 3.13 -3.69 1.60
CA ALA A 120 1.77 -3.99 1.17
C ALA A 120 1.77 -4.66 -0.22
N ARG A 121 0.85 -5.58 -0.46
CA ARG A 121 0.53 -6.14 -1.77
C ARG A 121 -0.46 -5.22 -2.48
N VAL A 122 -0.27 -5.04 -3.79
CA VAL A 122 -1.27 -4.38 -4.63
C VAL A 122 -2.26 -5.43 -5.12
N GLU A 123 -3.52 -5.34 -4.68
CA GLU A 123 -4.59 -6.26 -5.10
C GLU A 123 -5.21 -5.86 -6.43
N TRP A 124 -5.37 -4.56 -6.60
CA TRP A 124 -6.15 -4.04 -7.71
C TRP A 124 -5.63 -2.70 -8.15
N THR A 125 -5.75 -2.48 -9.45
CA THR A 125 -5.24 -1.33 -10.16
C THR A 125 -6.31 -0.90 -11.14
N ARG A 126 -6.75 0.36 -11.08
CA ARG A 126 -7.66 0.95 -12.07
C ARG A 126 -7.11 2.26 -12.59
N ASP A 127 -7.09 2.36 -13.90
CA ASP A 127 -6.81 3.62 -14.57
C ASP A 127 -7.96 4.58 -14.32
N TRP A 128 -7.62 5.80 -13.87
CA TRP A 128 -8.58 6.87 -13.68
C TRP A 128 -8.66 7.71 -14.95
N ALA A 129 -9.74 7.53 -15.70
CA ALA A 129 -10.03 8.22 -16.96
C ALA A 129 -10.90 9.46 -16.74
#